data_AF-A0A9D2T9S6-F1
#
_entry.id   AF-A0A9D2T9S6-F1
#
_cell.length_a   1.000
_cell.length_b   1.000
_cell.length_c   1.000
_cell.angle_alpha   90.00
_cell.angle_beta   90.00
_cell.angle_gamma   90.00
#
_symmetry.space_group_name_H-M   'P 1'
#
loop_
_entity.id
_entity.type
_entity.pdbx_description
1 polymer ?
#
loop_
_entity_poly.entity_id
_entity_poly.type
_entity_poly.pdbx_seq_one_letter_code
_entity_poly.pdbx_strand_id
1 'polypeptide(L)'
;MTCKEEPGLDLEDGAERIFLNTRGTNPEEVSPELVELLHYMENTNTAAPAENQKVREIQKRVEAIKSSEEVGVRYMQAWEEKVLERQAGRQEGRLEGLREKLKEQTAKKWKKGKTPEQAAEDLEEDPEVIRKIYRELEQESKNHG
;
A
#
# COMPACT_ATOMS: atom_id res chain seq x y z
N MET A 1 7.26 -9.35 -25.41
CA MET A 1 6.91 -8.01 -25.92
C MET A 1 8.13 -7.45 -26.62
N THR A 2 7.97 -6.93 -27.83
CA THR A 2 9.07 -6.42 -28.66
C THR A 2 8.76 -4.97 -29.01
N CYS A 3 9.65 -4.04 -28.67
CA CYS A 3 9.51 -2.65 -29.09
C CYS A 3 9.83 -2.56 -30.59
N LYS A 4 8.94 -1.96 -31.37
CA LYS A 4 9.13 -1.70 -32.80
C LYS A 4 9.16 -0.19 -33.00
N GLU A 5 10.17 0.29 -33.70
CA GLU A 5 10.28 1.70 -34.05
C GLU A 5 9.29 2.03 -35.17
N GLU A 6 8.56 3.14 -35.00
CA GLU A 6 7.64 3.70 -35.99
C GLU A 6 8.04 5.15 -36.28
N PRO A 7 8.89 5.39 -37.30
CA PRO A 7 9.49 6.71 -37.57
C PRO A 7 8.50 7.83 -37.93
N GLY A 8 7.23 7.51 -38.15
CA GLY A 8 6.17 8.46 -38.54
C GLY A 8 5.04 8.57 -37.52
N LEU A 9 5.24 8.10 -36.29
CA LEU A 9 4.23 8.16 -35.24
C LEU A 9 4.08 9.61 -34.73
N ASP A 10 2.99 10.27 -35.12
CA ASP A 10 2.56 11.53 -34.50
C ASP A 10 1.62 11.23 -33.33
N LEU A 11 1.93 11.84 -32.17
CA LEU A 11 1.13 11.67 -30.95
C LEU A 11 0.09 12.79 -30.78
N GLU A 12 0.10 13.81 -31.66
CA GLU A 12 -0.86 14.92 -31.74
C GLU A 12 -1.08 15.67 -30.41
N ASP A 13 -0.17 15.54 -29.45
CA ASP A 13 -0.27 16.12 -28.11
C ASP A 13 0.47 17.46 -28.00
N GLY A 14 1.05 17.94 -29.11
CA GLY A 14 1.80 19.19 -29.19
C GLY A 14 3.18 19.15 -28.54
N ALA A 15 3.68 17.99 -28.12
CA ALA A 15 4.99 17.82 -27.50
C ALA A 15 5.95 17.02 -28.38
N GLU A 16 7.22 17.43 -28.41
CA GLU A 16 8.28 16.60 -28.99
C GLU A 16 8.70 15.54 -27.97
N ARG A 17 8.57 14.26 -28.35
CA ARG A 17 8.89 13.12 -27.47
C ARG A 17 9.95 12.24 -28.11
N ILE A 18 11.00 11.96 -27.36
CA ILE A 18 12.07 11.03 -27.75
C ILE A 18 11.87 9.73 -26.97
N PHE A 19 11.69 8.62 -27.68
CA PHE A 19 11.61 7.29 -27.10
C PHE A 19 12.95 6.57 -27.25
N LEU A 20 13.54 6.17 -26.13
CA LEU A 20 14.80 5.43 -26.10
C LEU A 20 14.57 4.06 -25.48
N ASN A 21 15.15 3.03 -26.09
CA ASN A 21 15.07 1.66 -25.60
C ASN A 21 16.39 1.25 -24.95
N THR A 22 16.36 0.94 -23.65
CA THR A 22 17.54 0.53 -22.88
C THR A 22 18.08 -0.86 -23.27
N ARG A 23 17.30 -1.64 -24.00
CA ARG A 23 17.65 -2.97 -24.53
C ARG A 23 17.74 -2.97 -26.06
N GLY A 24 18.01 -1.81 -26.66
CA GLY A 24 18.29 -1.69 -28.09
C GLY A 24 19.47 -2.57 -28.52
N THR A 25 19.46 -3.00 -29.78
CA THR A 25 20.52 -3.88 -30.35
C THR A 25 21.30 -3.21 -31.49
N ASN A 26 21.10 -1.90 -31.67
CA ASN A 26 21.70 -1.05 -32.69
C ASN A 26 22.71 -0.04 -32.10
N PRO A 27 23.78 -0.49 -31.41
CA PRO A 27 24.74 0.42 -30.78
C PRO A 27 25.51 1.28 -31.79
N GLU A 28 25.63 0.83 -33.04
CA GLU A 28 26.33 1.54 -34.11
C GLU A 28 25.55 2.76 -34.65
N GLU A 29 24.24 2.82 -34.41
CA GLU A 29 23.36 3.88 -34.92
C GLU A 29 23.29 5.10 -33.98
N VAL A 30 23.81 4.96 -32.76
CA VAL A 30 23.75 5.99 -31.72
C VAL A 30 25.14 6.24 -31.14
N SER A 31 25.30 7.34 -30.40
CA SER A 31 26.59 7.64 -29.79
C SER A 31 26.94 6.61 -28.70
N PRO A 32 28.22 6.23 -28.56
CA PRO A 32 28.67 5.35 -27.48
C PRO A 32 28.30 5.89 -26.09
N GLU A 33 28.30 7.21 -25.91
CA GLU A 33 27.88 7.87 -24.67
C GLU A 33 26.42 7.58 -24.31
N LEU A 34 25.53 7.54 -25.31
CA LEU A 34 24.11 7.25 -25.11
C LEU A 34 23.90 5.77 -24.79
N VAL A 35 24.61 4.88 -25.47
CA VAL A 35 24.57 3.43 -25.18
C VAL A 35 24.97 3.17 -23.74
N GLU A 36 26.07 3.78 -23.29
CA GLU A 36 26.55 3.63 -21.92
C GLU A 36 25.54 4.17 -20.89
N LEU A 37 24.93 5.33 -21.16
CA LEU A 37 23.88 5.89 -20.30
C LEU A 37 22.68 4.95 -20.18
N LEU A 38 22.19 4.43 -21.31
CA LEU A 38 21.04 3.53 -21.35
C LEU A 38 21.32 2.22 -20.62
N HIS A 39 22.53 1.67 -20.79
CA HIS A 39 22.97 0.48 -20.06
C HIS A 39 23.06 0.73 -18.55
N TYR A 40 23.57 1.89 -18.14
CA TYR A 40 23.58 2.30 -16.73
C TYR A 40 22.17 2.39 -16.16
N MET A 41 21.22 3.03 -16.87
CA MET A 41 19.83 3.15 -16.42
C MET A 41 19.17 1.79 -16.19
N GLU A 42 19.36 0.83 -17.10
CA GLU A 42 18.85 -0.54 -16.95
C GLU A 42 19.44 -1.25 -15.73
N ASN A 43 20.73 -1.01 -15.44
CA ASN A 43 21.51 -1.76 -14.46
C ASN A 43 21.98 -0.89 -13.28
N THR A 44 21.20 0.11 -12.87
CA THR A 44 21.60 1.16 -11.90
C THR A 44 22.12 0.62 -10.54
N ASN A 45 21.88 -0.65 -10.19
CA ASN A 45 22.35 -1.29 -8.96
C ASN A 45 23.61 -2.16 -9.13
N THR A 46 23.93 -2.59 -10.35
CA THR A 46 24.99 -3.56 -10.67
C THR A 46 25.95 -3.07 -11.76
N ALA A 47 25.69 -1.89 -12.33
CA ALA A 47 26.52 -1.29 -13.35
C ALA A 47 27.93 -1.03 -12.81
N ALA A 48 28.94 -1.41 -13.59
CA ALA A 48 30.32 -1.02 -13.37
C ALA A 48 30.45 0.52 -13.46
N PRO A 49 31.52 1.11 -12.89
CA PRO A 49 31.77 2.54 -13.02
C PRO A 49 31.80 2.95 -14.50
N ALA A 50 30.97 3.93 -14.87
CA ALA A 50 30.93 4.41 -16.24
C ALA A 50 32.28 5.00 -16.68
N GLU A 51 32.66 4.76 -17.93
CA GLU A 51 33.82 5.32 -18.62
C GLU A 51 33.58 6.79 -18.97
N ASN A 52 32.39 7.13 -19.48
CA ASN A 52 32.03 8.51 -19.78
C ASN A 52 31.88 9.36 -18.52
N GLN A 53 32.48 10.56 -18.54
CA GLN A 53 32.45 11.48 -17.41
C GLN A 53 31.02 11.89 -17.00
N LYS A 54 30.13 12.17 -17.95
CA LYS A 54 28.76 12.61 -17.66
C LYS A 54 27.96 11.50 -16.97
N VAL A 55 28.09 10.27 -17.47
CA VAL A 55 27.41 9.10 -16.89
C VAL A 55 27.98 8.81 -15.50
N ARG A 56 29.29 8.95 -15.31
CA ARG A 56 29.93 8.80 -13.99
C ARG A 56 29.47 9.85 -12.98
N GLU A 57 29.25 11.10 -13.41
CA GLU A 57 28.68 12.14 -12.54
C GLU A 57 27.24 11.83 -12.12
N ILE A 58 26.43 11.31 -13.04
CA ILE A 58 25.07 10.81 -12.73
C ILE A 58 25.18 9.67 -11.71
N GLN A 59 26.05 8.68 -11.95
CA GLN A 59 26.24 7.55 -11.07
C GLN A 59 26.62 7.98 -9.64
N LYS A 60 27.57 8.90 -9.50
CA LYS A 60 27.96 9.44 -8.18
C LYS A 60 26.80 10.12 -7.45
N ARG A 61 25.96 10.87 -8.17
CA ARG A 61 24.79 11.53 -7.56
C ARG A 61 23.76 10.51 -7.10
N VAL A 62 23.50 9.49 -7.91
CA VAL A 62 22.57 8.40 -7.55
C VAL A 62 23.11 7.62 -6.35
N GLU A 63 24.41 7.31 -6.32
CA GLU A 63 25.05 6.66 -5.17
C GLU A 63 24.96 7.52 -3.91
N ALA A 64 25.23 8.83 -4.00
CA ALA A 64 25.11 9.75 -2.87
C ALA A 64 23.68 9.83 -2.30
N ILE A 65 22.66 9.81 -3.17
CA ILE A 65 21.25 9.76 -2.75
C ILE A 65 20.93 8.42 -2.09
N LYS A 66 21.39 7.30 -2.66
CA LYS A 66 21.19 5.96 -2.08
C LYS A 66 21.89 5.81 -0.73
N SER A 67 23.06 6.41 -0.56
CA SER A 67 23.81 6.41 0.70
C SER A 67 23.34 7.49 1.67
N SER A 68 22.41 8.37 1.27
CA SER A 68 21.91 9.43 2.13
C SER A 68 21.11 8.81 3.27
N GLU A 69 21.64 8.97 4.48
CA GLU A 69 21.02 8.57 5.75
C GLU A 69 19.60 9.11 5.88
N GLU A 70 19.31 10.28 5.31
CA GLU A 70 17.98 10.88 5.29
C GLU A 70 16.94 10.02 4.55
N VAL A 71 17.32 9.39 3.43
CA VAL A 71 16.44 8.47 2.68
C VAL A 71 16.23 7.19 3.48
N GLY A 72 17.29 6.69 4.14
CA GLY A 72 17.21 5.54 5.04
C GLY A 72 16.28 5.79 6.24
N VAL A 73 16.42 6.94 6.92
CA VAL A 73 15.58 7.33 8.06
C VAL A 73 14.13 7.48 7.63
N ARG A 74 13.85 8.15 6.51
CA ARG A 74 12.49 8.26 5.96
C ARG A 74 11.87 6.91 5.67
N TYR A 75 12.64 5.98 5.10
CA TYR A 75 12.17 4.62 4.84
C TYR A 75 11.89 3.84 6.13
N MET A 76 12.76 3.96 7.15
CA MET A 76 12.55 3.33 8.46
C MET A 76 11.31 3.88 9.16
N GLN A 77 11.12 5.21 9.17
CA GLN A 77 9.94 5.85 9.74
C GLN A 77 8.65 5.38 9.06
N ALA A 78 8.61 5.38 7.72
CA ALA A 78 7.45 4.90 6.97
C ALA A 78 7.17 3.42 7.25
N TRP A 79 8.20 2.60 7.45
CA TRP A 79 8.05 1.21 7.83
C TRP A 79 7.48 1.06 9.25
N GLU A 80 8.01 1.81 10.22
CA GLU A 80 7.52 1.80 11.61
C GLU A 80 6.05 2.24 11.70
N GLU A 81 5.68 3.31 11.01
CA GLU A 81 4.29 3.80 10.92
C GLU A 81 3.37 2.72 10.35
N LYS A 82 3.75 2.10 9.23
CA LYS A 82 2.97 1.02 8.60
C LYS A 82 2.83 -0.21 9.50
N VAL A 83 3.85 -0.52 10.30
CA VAL A 83 3.77 -1.62 11.27
C VAL A 83 2.80 -1.27 12.39
N LEU A 84 2.85 -0.05 12.92
CA LEU A 84 1.93 0.44 13.95
C LEU A 84 0.48 0.45 13.46
N GLU A 85 0.22 0.99 12.27
CA GLU A 85 -1.11 0.99 11.64
C GLU A 85 -1.66 -0.43 11.48
N ARG A 86 -0.82 -1.38 11.02
CA ARG A 86 -1.23 -2.79 10.88
C ARG A 86 -1.52 -3.45 12.22
N GLN A 87 -0.84 -3.04 13.30
CA GLN A 87 -1.11 -3.54 14.64
C GLN A 87 -2.41 -2.94 15.20
N ALA A 88 -2.59 -1.63 15.06
CA ALA A 88 -3.81 -0.92 15.44
C ALA A 88 -5.03 -1.51 14.73
N GLY A 89 -5.01 -1.64 13.40
CA GLY A 89 -6.10 -2.22 12.64
C GLY A 89 -6.41 -3.69 13.01
N ARG A 90 -5.39 -4.48 13.38
CA ARG A 90 -5.60 -5.85 13.90
C ARG A 90 -6.21 -5.88 15.30
N GLN A 91 -5.96 -4.85 16.11
CA GLN A 91 -6.55 -4.74 17.44
C GLN A 91 -7.99 -4.24 17.35
N GLU A 92 -8.21 -3.19 16.57
CA GLU A 92 -9.55 -2.65 16.27
C GLU A 92 -10.45 -3.73 15.67
N GLY A 93 -10.01 -4.43 14.62
CA GLY A 93 -10.80 -5.50 14.02
C GLY A 93 -11.09 -6.68 14.96
N ARG A 94 -10.20 -6.95 15.92
CA ARG A 94 -10.47 -7.95 16.97
C ARG A 94 -11.54 -7.47 17.94
N LEU A 95 -11.46 -6.22 18.39
CA LEU A 95 -12.45 -5.63 19.29
C LEU A 95 -13.82 -5.53 18.62
N GLU A 96 -13.86 -5.08 17.37
CA GLU A 96 -15.07 -5.01 16.57
C GLU A 96 -15.68 -6.41 16.38
N GLY A 97 -14.87 -7.40 15.99
CA GLY A 97 -15.34 -8.78 15.82
C GLY A 97 -15.90 -9.40 17.11
N LEU A 98 -15.28 -9.12 18.27
CA LEU A 98 -15.82 -9.54 19.56
C LEU A 98 -17.15 -8.85 19.87
N ARG A 99 -17.24 -7.54 19.62
CA ARG A 99 -18.46 -6.75 19.85
C ARG A 99 -19.61 -7.22 18.96
N GLU A 100 -19.37 -7.46 17.67
CA GLU A 100 -20.37 -7.95 16.73
C GLU A 100 -20.83 -9.35 17.09
N LYS A 101 -19.91 -10.25 17.49
CA LYS A 101 -20.25 -11.58 17.99
C LYS A 101 -21.12 -11.50 19.24
N LEU A 102 -20.78 -10.62 20.18
CA LEU A 102 -21.58 -10.42 21.39
C LEU A 102 -22.98 -9.88 21.04
N LYS A 103 -23.07 -8.90 20.14
CA LYS A 103 -24.35 -8.35 19.67
C LYS A 103 -25.21 -9.42 18.99
N GLU A 104 -24.62 -10.27 18.15
CA GLU A 104 -25.32 -11.39 17.51
C GLU A 104 -25.86 -12.42 18.53
N GLN A 105 -25.02 -12.83 19.48
CA GLN A 105 -25.42 -13.76 20.54
C GLN A 105 -26.53 -13.16 21.42
N THR A 106 -26.38 -11.89 21.78
CA THR A 106 -27.35 -11.11 22.56
C THR A 106 -28.68 -11.00 21.82
N ALA A 107 -28.66 -10.71 20.51
CA ALA A 107 -29.87 -10.67 19.67
C ALA A 107 -30.57 -12.03 19.59
N LYS A 108 -29.83 -13.14 19.52
CA LYS A 108 -30.41 -14.50 19.58
C LYS A 108 -31.11 -14.77 20.91
N LYS A 109 -30.58 -14.27 22.03
CA LYS A 109 -31.21 -14.41 23.36
C LYS A 109 -32.45 -13.53 23.48
N TRP A 110 -32.38 -12.29 22.97
CA TRP A 110 -33.52 -11.36 22.91
C TRP A 110 -34.69 -11.93 22.12
N LYS A 111 -34.45 -12.49 20.92
CA LYS A 111 -35.48 -13.17 20.11
C LYS A 111 -36.10 -14.39 20.79
N LYS A 112 -35.40 -15.01 21.76
CA LYS A 112 -35.92 -16.11 22.58
C LYS A 112 -36.69 -15.62 23.81
N GLY A 113 -36.89 -14.31 23.97
CA GLY A 113 -37.64 -13.70 25.07
C GLY A 113 -36.91 -13.74 26.42
N LYS A 114 -35.59 -13.93 26.44
CA LYS A 114 -34.81 -13.89 27.69
C LYS A 114 -34.68 -12.45 28.19
N THR A 115 -34.65 -12.27 29.51
CA THR A 115 -34.39 -10.95 30.10
C THR A 115 -32.90 -10.58 29.97
N PRO A 116 -32.53 -9.30 30.05
CA PRO A 116 -31.13 -8.88 30.04
C PRO A 116 -30.27 -9.57 31.10
N GLU A 117 -30.82 -9.83 32.29
CA GLU A 117 -30.11 -10.48 33.41
C GLU A 117 -29.82 -11.95 33.10
N GLN A 118 -30.80 -12.67 32.54
CA GLN A 118 -30.61 -14.06 32.10
C GLN A 118 -29.65 -14.18 30.93
N ALA A 119 -29.68 -13.22 30.00
CA ALA A 119 -28.76 -13.19 28.87
C ALA A 119 -27.34 -12.81 29.31
N ALA A 120 -27.19 -11.94 30.30
CA ALA A 120 -25.91 -11.59 30.91
C ALA A 120 -25.28 -12.78 31.64
N GLU A 121 -26.08 -13.52 32.42
CA GLU A 121 -25.63 -14.77 33.06
C GLU A 121 -25.22 -15.83 32.01
N ASP A 122 -26.06 -16.06 31.00
CA ASP A 122 -25.79 -17.01 29.92
C ASP A 122 -24.54 -16.70 29.08
N LEU A 123 -24.16 -15.43 28.98
CA LEU A 123 -23.04 -14.94 28.18
C LEU A 123 -21.82 -14.56 29.03
N GLU A 124 -21.93 -14.71 30.36
CA GLU A 124 -20.92 -14.29 31.34
C GLU A 124 -20.49 -12.82 31.16
N GLU A 125 -21.46 -11.96 30.88
CA GLU A 125 -21.25 -10.54 30.58
C GLU A 125 -21.94 -9.62 31.60
N ASP A 126 -21.53 -8.35 31.61
CA ASP A 126 -22.16 -7.36 32.49
C ASP A 126 -23.62 -7.11 32.06
N PRO A 127 -24.60 -7.21 32.99
CA PRO A 127 -26.01 -6.91 32.70
C PRO A 127 -26.24 -5.53 32.08
N GLU A 128 -25.44 -4.51 32.41
CA GLU A 128 -25.55 -3.18 31.79
C GLU A 128 -25.15 -3.18 30.31
N VAL A 129 -24.14 -3.98 29.94
CA VAL A 129 -23.73 -4.13 28.53
C VAL A 129 -24.86 -4.78 27.73
N ILE A 130 -25.45 -5.85 28.26
CA ILE A 130 -26.59 -6.53 27.63
C ILE A 130 -27.81 -5.62 27.55
N ARG A 131 -28.14 -4.88 28.62
CA ARG A 131 -29.23 -3.89 28.65
C ARG A 131 -29.05 -2.80 27.59
N LYS A 132 -27.81 -2.36 27.35
CA LYS A 132 -27.50 -1.40 26.28
C LYS A 132 -27.78 -2.01 24.90
N ILE A 133 -27.30 -3.22 24.64
CA ILE A 133 -27.52 -3.90 23.35
C ILE A 133 -29.02 -4.16 23.11
N TYR A 134 -29.79 -4.57 24.12
CA TYR A 134 -31.24 -4.76 23.98
C TYR A 134 -31.96 -3.47 23.60
N ARG A 135 -31.58 -2.33 24.20
CA ARG A 135 -32.12 -1.00 23.83
C ARG A 135 -31.81 -0.65 22.37
N GLU A 136 -30.60 -0.95 21.90
CA GLU A 136 -30.21 -0.74 20.49
C GLU A 136 -31.06 -1.61 19.55
N LEU A 137 -31.25 -2.90 19.87
CA LEU A 137 -32.08 -3.83 19.08
C LEU A 137 -33.55 -3.41 19.03
N GLU A 138 -34.10 -2.89 20.14
CA GLU A 138 -35.47 -2.36 20.18
C GLU A 138 -35.64 -1.13 19.30
N GLN A 139 -34.64 -0.23 19.26
CA GLN A 139 -34.66 0.95 18.38
C GLN A 139 -34.54 0.55 16.91
N GLU A 140 -33.65 -0.40 16.57
CA GLU A 140 -33.52 -0.94 15.22
C GLU A 140 -34.82 -1.58 14.71
N SER A 141 -35.55 -2.29 15.58
CA SER A 141 -36.85 -2.89 15.27
C SER A 141 -37.93 -1.84 14.99
N LYS A 142 -37.95 -0.74 15.77
CA LYS A 142 -38.92 0.36 15.59
C LYS A 142 -38.66 1.22 14.35
N ASN A 143 -37.43 1.27 13.86
CA ASN A 143 -37.06 2.07 12.69
C ASN A 143 -37.31 1.35 11.35
N HIS A 144 -37.57 0.04 11.36
CA HIS A 144 -37.80 -0.78 10.16
C HIS A 144 -39.24 -1.31 10.02
N GLY A 145 -40.17 -0.85 10.85
CA GLY A 145 -41.61 -1.16 10.79
C GLY A 145 -42.43 0.06 10.40
#